data_AF-A0A096UDW3-F1
#
_entry.id   AF-A0A096UDW3-F1
#
_cell.length_a   1.000
_cell.length_b   1.000
_cell.length_c   1.000
_cell.angle_alpha   90.00
_cell.angle_beta   90.00
_cell.angle_gamma   90.00
#
_symmetry.space_group_name_H-M   'P 1'
#
loop_
_entity.id
_entity.type
_entity.pdbx_description
1 polymer ?
#
loop_
_entity_poly.entity_id
_entity_poly.type
_entity_poly.pdbx_seq_one_letter_code
_entity_poly.pdbx_strand_id
1 'polypeptide(L)'
;MDDAVNLLESLPLDVLIKILCKVNYSDLRHLLLVSKQVKEATIYARELHFKFSTPSAKPVFRDEEAGGGDDTCPCAPKQHRAAKSRLRGQNLERIAVNLSASYESMLPEV
;
A
#
# COMPACT_ATOMS: atom_id res chain seq x y z
N MET A 1 -34.14 15.06 26.93
CA MET A 1 -32.66 15.16 26.82
C MET A 1 -32.19 14.35 25.60
N ASP A 2 -33.05 14.21 24.59
CA ASP A 2 -32.94 13.16 23.56
C ASP A 2 -32.64 13.75 22.17
N ASP A 3 -32.67 15.08 22.05
CA ASP A 3 -32.54 15.81 20.79
C ASP A 3 -31.14 15.67 20.17
N ALA A 4 -30.10 15.51 21.00
CA ALA A 4 -28.73 15.36 20.51
C ALA A 4 -28.48 14.00 19.84
N VAL A 5 -29.07 12.91 20.39
CA VAL A 5 -28.97 11.57 19.77
C VAL A 5 -29.78 11.56 18.47
N ASN A 6 -30.96 12.19 18.49
CA ASN A 6 -31.79 12.37 17.30
C ASN A 6 -31.08 13.21 16.23
N LEU A 7 -30.25 14.19 16.61
CA LEU A 7 -29.51 15.01 15.64
C LEU A 7 -28.49 14.18 14.85
N LEU A 8 -27.74 13.29 15.51
CA LEU A 8 -26.77 12.44 14.82
C LEU A 8 -27.46 11.47 13.86
N GLU A 9 -28.60 10.91 14.28
CA GLU A 9 -29.42 9.99 13.45
C GLU A 9 -30.22 10.73 12.37
N SER A 10 -30.48 12.03 12.51
CA SER A 10 -31.11 12.83 11.46
C SER A 10 -30.20 13.09 10.25
N LEU A 11 -28.88 12.83 10.39
CA LEU A 11 -27.91 13.08 9.33
C LEU A 11 -28.06 12.06 8.19
N PRO A 12 -27.85 12.49 6.93
CA PRO A 12 -27.68 11.58 5.81
C PRO A 12 -26.57 10.56 6.07
N LEU A 13 -26.76 9.32 5.57
CA LEU A 13 -25.87 8.19 5.84
C LEU A 13 -24.41 8.48 5.47
N ASP A 14 -24.17 9.16 4.34
CA ASP A 14 -22.85 9.53 3.85
C ASP A 14 -22.14 10.55 4.76
N VAL A 15 -22.89 11.49 5.33
CA VAL A 15 -22.38 12.44 6.33
C VAL A 15 -22.00 11.69 7.61
N LEU A 16 -22.85 10.77 8.07
CA LEU A 16 -22.56 9.94 9.24
C LEU A 16 -21.30 9.09 9.02
N ILE A 17 -21.14 8.46 7.85
CA ILE A 17 -19.92 7.71 7.50
C ILE A 17 -18.68 8.59 7.59
N LYS A 18 -18.71 9.80 7.02
CA LYS A 18 -17.57 10.75 7.07
C LYS A 18 -17.19 11.13 8.50
N ILE A 19 -18.17 11.30 9.38
CA ILE A 19 -17.93 11.55 10.82
C ILE A 19 -17.28 10.31 11.45
N LEU A 20 -17.81 9.12 11.19
CA LEU A 20 -17.28 7.88 11.77
C LEU A 20 -15.87 7.51 11.27
N CYS A 21 -15.49 7.92 10.07
CA CYS A 21 -14.11 7.80 9.57
C CYS A 21 -13.10 8.63 10.38
N LYS A 22 -13.53 9.57 11.25
CA LYS A 22 -12.65 10.33 12.15
C LYS A 22 -12.47 9.71 13.52
N VAL A 23 -13.21 8.63 13.81
CA VAL A 23 -13.13 7.87 15.07
C VAL A 23 -12.01 6.83 14.96
N ASN A 24 -11.36 6.48 16.07
CA ASN A 24 -10.33 5.43 16.06
C ASN A 24 -10.93 4.06 15.69
N TYR A 25 -10.13 3.22 15.03
CA TYR A 25 -10.57 1.87 14.63
C TYR A 25 -11.05 1.02 15.82
N SER A 26 -10.42 1.15 16.99
CA SER A 26 -10.80 0.46 18.23
C SER A 26 -12.24 0.78 18.66
N ASP A 27 -12.65 2.03 18.47
CA ASP A 27 -13.88 2.57 19.04
C ASP A 27 -15.09 2.21 18.17
N LEU A 28 -14.87 1.92 16.87
CA LEU A 28 -15.91 1.47 15.94
C LEU A 28 -16.65 0.22 16.43
N ARG A 29 -16.00 -0.64 17.22
CA ARG A 29 -16.65 -1.83 17.78
C ARG A 29 -17.84 -1.46 18.67
N HIS A 30 -17.75 -0.37 19.42
CA HIS A 30 -18.80 0.08 20.32
C HIS A 30 -19.96 0.73 19.56
N LEU A 31 -19.68 1.38 18.42
CA LEU A 31 -20.68 2.06 17.59
C LEU A 31 -21.69 1.11 16.94
N LEU A 32 -21.33 -0.17 16.76
CA LEU A 32 -22.23 -1.19 16.22
C LEU A 32 -23.47 -1.48 17.11
N LEU A 33 -23.47 -1.01 18.36
CA LEU A 33 -24.51 -1.28 19.36
C LEU A 33 -25.40 -0.06 19.66
N VAL A 34 -25.14 1.11 19.06
CA VAL A 34 -25.86 2.35 19.38
C VAL A 34 -27.26 2.36 18.77
N SER A 35 -27.34 2.31 17.44
CA SER A 35 -28.59 2.27 16.69
C SER A 35 -28.41 1.64 15.32
N LYS A 36 -29.52 1.39 14.62
CA LYS A 36 -29.49 0.75 13.29
C LYS A 36 -28.70 1.58 12.27
N GLN A 37 -28.90 2.90 12.27
CA GLN A 37 -28.25 3.81 11.33
C GLN A 37 -26.76 3.98 11.63
N VAL A 38 -26.39 4.12 12.90
CA VAL A 38 -24.97 4.16 13.31
C VAL A 38 -24.27 2.85 12.98
N LYS A 39 -24.93 1.70 13.19
CA LYS A 39 -24.40 0.39 12.82
C LYS A 39 -24.12 0.29 11.32
N GLU A 40 -25.06 0.72 10.48
CA GLU A 40 -24.89 0.73 9.02
C GLU A 40 -23.72 1.62 8.60
N ALA A 41 -23.66 2.86 9.09
CA ALA A 41 -22.56 3.78 8.81
C ALA A 41 -21.20 3.24 9.28
N THR A 42 -21.17 2.54 10.41
CA THR A 42 -19.94 1.93 10.96
C THR A 42 -19.40 0.84 10.06
N ILE A 43 -20.26 0.03 9.43
CA ILE A 43 -19.85 -1.03 8.49
C ILE A 43 -19.19 -0.38 7.26
N TYR A 44 -19.83 0.63 6.68
CA TYR A 44 -19.26 1.36 5.55
C TYR A 44 -17.93 2.04 5.89
N ALA A 45 -17.82 2.67 7.07
CA ALA A 45 -16.56 3.28 7.51
C ALA A 45 -15.42 2.24 7.60
N ARG A 46 -15.70 1.04 8.12
CA ARG A 46 -14.72 -0.06 8.18
C ARG A 46 -14.24 -0.48 6.80
N GLU A 47 -15.16 -0.65 5.86
CA GLU A 47 -14.82 -1.13 4.52
C GLU A 47 -14.12 -0.07 3.67
N LEU A 48 -14.55 1.19 3.74
CA LEU A 48 -14.04 2.26 2.89
C LEU A 48 -12.75 2.90 3.42
N HIS A 49 -12.58 2.99 4.75
CA HIS A 49 -11.47 3.74 5.36
C HIS A 49 -10.44 2.86 6.07
N PHE A 50 -10.88 1.79 6.75
CA PHE A 50 -10.00 0.98 7.58
C PHE A 50 -9.53 -0.33 6.94
N LYS A 51 -10.19 -0.78 5.87
CA LYS A 51 -9.80 -1.98 5.11
C LYS A 51 -8.60 -1.69 4.21
N PHE A 52 -7.45 -1.44 4.83
CA PHE A 52 -6.18 -1.37 4.12
C PHE A 52 -5.86 -2.74 3.53
N SER A 53 -5.95 -2.87 2.21
CA SER A 53 -5.38 -4.00 1.50
C SER A 53 -3.93 -3.64 1.16
N THR A 54 -2.97 -4.37 1.73
CA THR A 54 -1.59 -4.27 1.25
C THR A 54 -1.58 -4.77 -0.20
N PRO A 55 -1.18 -3.95 -1.19
CA PRO A 55 -1.16 -4.39 -2.58
C PRO A 55 -0.33 -5.67 -2.69
N SER A 56 -0.81 -6.62 -3.50
CA SER A 56 -0.12 -7.90 -3.67
C SER A 56 1.33 -7.67 -4.10
N ALA A 57 2.27 -8.40 -3.51
CA ALA A 57 3.68 -8.37 -3.92
C ALA A 57 3.91 -8.93 -5.34
N LYS A 58 2.87 -9.52 -5.96
CA LYS A 58 2.92 -10.00 -7.35
C LYS A 58 3.09 -8.78 -8.27
N PRO A 59 4.16 -8.71 -9.08
CA PRO A 59 4.31 -7.62 -10.04
C PRO A 59 3.15 -7.66 -11.03
N VAL A 60 2.37 -6.58 -11.11
CA VAL A 60 1.24 -6.40 -12.04
C VAL A 60 1.70 -6.52 -13.52
N PHE A 61 2.99 -6.37 -13.78
CA PHE A 61 3.61 -6.46 -15.11
C PHE A 61 4.39 -7.76 -15.31
N ARG A 62 3.76 -8.92 -15.12
CA ARG A 62 4.30 -10.16 -15.69
C ARG A 62 3.40 -10.56 -16.85
N ASP A 63 3.95 -10.46 -18.05
CA ASP A 63 3.44 -11.16 -19.24
C ASP A 63 3.04 -12.59 -18.85
N GLU A 64 1.96 -13.09 -19.46
CA GLU A 64 1.29 -14.36 -19.15
C GLU A 64 2.13 -15.64 -19.35
N GLU A 65 3.45 -15.53 -19.44
CA GLU A 65 4.37 -16.63 -19.67
C GLU A 65 5.40 -16.75 -18.54
N ALA A 66 4.95 -17.03 -17.32
CA ALA A 66 5.79 -17.72 -16.34
C ALA A 66 4.93 -18.27 -15.19
N GLY A 67 4.41 -19.48 -15.41
CA GLY A 67 3.83 -20.32 -14.38
C GLY A 67 4.77 -20.47 -13.18
N GLY A 68 4.19 -20.34 -11.98
CA GLY A 68 4.89 -20.42 -10.71
C GLY A 68 4.09 -19.71 -9.62
N GLY A 69 2.90 -20.24 -9.32
CA GLY A 69 2.08 -19.77 -8.21
C GLY A 69 2.76 -20.11 -6.89
N ASP A 70 3.25 -19.08 -6.20
CA ASP A 70 3.49 -19.10 -4.76
C ASP A 70 2.50 -18.11 -4.13
N ASP A 71 1.43 -18.64 -3.54
CA ASP A 71 0.47 -17.89 -2.74
C ASP A 71 1.02 -17.76 -1.32
N THR A 72 1.97 -16.84 -1.11
CA THR A 72 2.51 -16.55 0.22
C THR A 72 1.66 -15.50 0.94
N CYS A 73 1.00 -15.91 2.02
CA CYS A 73 0.16 -15.08 2.89
C CYS A 73 1.02 -14.30 3.93
N PRO A 74 0.67 -13.05 4.29
CA PRO A 74 1.63 -11.95 4.51
C PRO A 74 2.19 -11.81 5.93
N CYS A 75 1.99 -12.76 6.85
CA CYS A 75 2.62 -12.72 8.17
C CYS A 75 4.03 -13.36 8.21
N ALA A 76 4.66 -13.57 7.05
CA ALA A 76 5.95 -14.26 6.95
C ALA A 76 7.13 -13.28 6.71
N PRO A 77 7.95 -12.95 7.72
CA PRO A 77 9.38 -12.71 7.57
C PRO A 77 10.08 -14.08 7.35
N LYS A 78 11.10 -14.36 6.53
CA LYS A 78 11.99 -13.64 5.62
C LYS A 78 12.44 -14.67 4.59
N GLN A 79 12.74 -14.25 3.37
CA GLN A 79 13.73 -14.96 2.55
C GLN A 79 14.94 -14.03 2.38
N HIS A 80 16.11 -14.50 2.81
CA HIS A 80 17.39 -13.85 2.53
C HIS A 80 17.52 -13.70 1.01
N ARG A 81 17.19 -12.54 0.46
CA ARG A 81 17.65 -12.17 -0.87
C ARG A 81 19.16 -12.03 -0.76
N ALA A 82 19.88 -13.15 -0.92
CA ALA A 82 21.15 -13.07 -1.59
C ALA A 82 20.82 -12.52 -2.97
N ALA A 83 21.00 -11.21 -3.15
CA ALA A 83 21.05 -10.62 -4.47
C ALA A 83 22.19 -11.34 -5.19
N LYS A 84 21.88 -12.43 -5.88
CA LYS A 84 22.81 -13.02 -6.83
C LYS A 84 22.96 -11.94 -7.88
N SER A 85 24.07 -11.22 -7.78
CA SER A 85 24.50 -10.29 -8.80
C SER A 85 24.32 -10.99 -10.15
N ARG A 86 23.49 -10.42 -11.02
CA ARG A 86 23.35 -10.86 -12.41
C ARG A 86 24.67 -10.74 -13.19
N LEU A 87 25.70 -10.15 -12.57
CA LEU A 87 27.02 -9.93 -13.15
C LEU A 87 28.00 -11.06 -12.82
N ARG A 88 27.58 -12.14 -12.14
CA ARG A 88 28.46 -13.32 -11.97
C ARG A 88 28.78 -13.92 -13.34
N GLY A 89 30.03 -13.74 -13.79
CA GLY A 89 30.56 -14.30 -15.04
C GLY A 89 30.70 -13.31 -16.18
N GLN A 90 30.23 -12.07 -16.04
CA GLN A 90 30.51 -11.04 -17.02
C GLN A 90 31.79 -10.31 -16.67
N ASN A 91 32.66 -10.18 -17.66
CA ASN A 91 33.87 -9.38 -17.56
C ASN A 91 33.46 -7.90 -17.39
N LEU A 92 33.52 -7.41 -16.15
CA LEU A 92 33.20 -6.02 -15.78
C LEU A 92 34.11 -5.02 -16.48
N GLU A 93 35.29 -5.46 -16.97
CA GLU A 93 36.23 -4.65 -17.75
C GLU A 93 35.57 -4.14 -19.05
N ARG A 94 34.61 -4.89 -19.62
CA ARG A 94 33.83 -4.42 -20.79
C ARG A 94 32.78 -3.36 -20.45
N ILE A 95 32.38 -3.25 -19.18
CA ILE A 95 31.39 -2.27 -18.70
C ILE A 95 32.10 -1.01 -18.15
N ALA A 96 33.39 -1.12 -17.83
CA ALA A 96 34.21 0.01 -17.44
C ALA A 96 34.44 0.94 -18.64
N VAL A 97 33.57 1.94 -18.78
CA VAL A 97 33.82 3.10 -19.64
C VAL A 97 34.87 3.95 -18.92
N ASN A 98 36.02 4.18 -19.55
CA ASN A 98 37.02 5.13 -19.04
C ASN A 98 36.43 6.55 -19.12
N LEU A 99 35.82 6.99 -18.02
CA LEU A 99 35.30 8.36 -17.85
C LEU A 99 36.40 9.41 -18.07
N SER A 100 37.66 9.10 -17.74
CA SER A 100 38.80 10.00 -17.96
C SER A 100 39.06 10.27 -19.45
N ALA A 101 38.99 9.24 -20.31
CA ALA A 101 39.23 9.41 -21.74
C ALA A 101 38.18 10.29 -22.42
N SER A 102 36.91 10.20 -21.98
CA SER A 102 35.87 11.11 -22.47
C SER A 102 36.05 12.54 -21.95
N TYR A 103 36.59 12.70 -20.74
CA TYR A 103 36.79 14.02 -20.15
C TYR A 103 37.96 14.76 -20.81
N GLU A 104 39.06 14.07 -21.10
CA GLU A 104 40.22 14.65 -21.79
C GLU A 104 39.85 15.18 -23.18
N SER A 105 38.98 14.47 -23.90
CA SER A 105 38.50 14.93 -25.23
C SER A 105 37.59 16.17 -25.20
N MET A 106 37.10 16.56 -24.02
CA MET A 106 36.24 17.74 -23.83
C MET A 106 37.02 18.94 -23.28
N LEU A 107 38.28 18.78 -22.88
CA LEU A 107 39.10 19.91 -22.45
C LEU A 107 39.68 20.60 -23.69
N PRO A 108 39.48 21.92 -23.84
CA PRO A 108 40.14 22.68 -24.88
C PRO A 108 41.65 22.65 -24.61
N GLU A 109 42.46 22.38 -25.64
CA GLU A 109 43.88 22.71 -25.59
C GLU A 109 43.99 24.23 -25.40
N VAL A 110 44.45 24.66 -24.22
CA VAL A 110 44.77 26.05 -23.89
C VAL A 110 46.25 26.13 -23.57
#